data_AF-A0A0B6RTC9-F1
#
_entry.id   AF-A0A0B6RTC9-F1
#
_cell.length_a   1.000
_cell.length_b   1.000
_cell.length_c   1.000
_cell.angle_alpha   90.00
_cell.angle_beta   90.00
_cell.angle_gamma   90.00
#
_symmetry.space_group_name_H-M   'P 1'
#
loop_
_entity.id
_entity.type
_entity.pdbx_description
1 polymer ?
#
loop_
_entity_poly.entity_id
_entity_poly.type
_entity_poly.pdbx_seq_one_letter_code
_entity_poly.pdbx_strand_id
1 'polypeptide(L)'
;MTSEITLARAAAKVAKKRADSAFYGSQLAHQRERFAKACSASTDDGRRQAANQIVEAAKVFEQDAQRMPSRAKRAVELLKHAVFMLDPRAPA
;
A
#
# COMPACT_ATOMS: atom_id res chain seq x y z
N MET A 1 -33.24 -22.10 0.75
CA MET A 1 -32.84 -20.94 -0.09
C MET A 1 -32.10 -19.84 0.66
N THR A 2 -32.51 -19.38 1.84
CA THR A 2 -31.81 -18.31 2.60
C THR A 2 -30.40 -18.70 3.09
N SER A 3 -30.19 -19.96 3.46
CA SER A 3 -28.89 -20.45 3.95
C SER A 3 -27.83 -20.51 2.85
N GLU A 4 -28.19 -20.94 1.64
CA GLU A 4 -27.27 -21.03 0.50
C GLU A 4 -26.81 -19.65 0.01
N ILE A 5 -27.72 -18.67 -0.05
CA ILE A 5 -27.38 -17.28 -0.40
C ILE A 5 -26.42 -16.69 0.64
N THR A 6 -26.63 -16.99 1.92
CA THR A 6 -25.77 -16.50 3.02
C THR A 6 -24.38 -17.11 2.94
N LEU A 7 -24.30 -18.42 2.66
CA LEU A 7 -23.04 -19.15 2.49
C LEU A 7 -22.26 -18.65 1.26
N ALA A 8 -22.94 -18.44 0.13
CA ALA A 8 -22.35 -17.88 -1.08
C ALA A 8 -21.80 -16.46 -0.84
N ARG A 9 -22.54 -15.60 -0.13
CA ARG A 9 -22.08 -14.26 0.24
C ARG A 9 -20.86 -14.30 1.16
N ALA A 10 -20.81 -15.23 2.12
CA ALA A 10 -19.66 -15.40 3.00
C ALA A 10 -18.42 -15.84 2.21
N ALA A 11 -18.57 -16.83 1.33
CA ALA A 11 -17.50 -17.30 0.45
C ALA A 11 -16.97 -16.18 -0.46
N ALA A 12 -17.86 -15.39 -1.07
CA ALA A 12 -17.49 -14.25 -1.91
C ALA A 12 -16.71 -13.19 -1.13
N LYS A 13 -17.09 -12.88 0.11
CA LYS A 13 -16.36 -11.93 0.98
C LYS A 13 -14.94 -12.44 1.30
N VAL A 14 -14.78 -13.73 1.58
CA VAL A 14 -13.46 -14.33 1.85
C VAL A 14 -12.59 -14.31 0.59
N ALA A 15 -13.14 -14.70 -0.56
CA ALA A 15 -12.43 -14.66 -1.84
C ALA A 15 -11.97 -13.25 -2.19
N LYS A 16 -12.86 -12.25 -2.06
CA LYS A 16 -12.52 -10.84 -2.24
C LYS A 16 -11.41 -10.40 -1.30
N LYS A 17 -11.50 -10.71 0.00
CA LYS A 17 -10.47 -10.35 0.97
C LYS A 17 -9.10 -10.91 0.60
N ARG A 18 -9.04 -12.16 0.11
CA ARG A 18 -7.79 -12.78 -0.36
C ARG A 18 -7.25 -12.10 -1.61
N ALA A 19 -8.11 -11.84 -2.59
CA ALA A 19 -7.72 -11.15 -3.83
C ALA A 19 -7.19 -9.74 -3.55
N ASP A 20 -7.91 -8.95 -2.74
CA ASP A 20 -7.48 -7.62 -2.31
C ASP A 20 -6.14 -7.67 -1.57
N SER A 21 -5.97 -8.63 -0.66
CA SER A 21 -4.71 -8.80 0.09
C SER A 21 -3.53 -9.13 -0.83
N ALA A 22 -3.71 -10.00 -1.82
CA ALA A 22 -2.66 -10.35 -2.77
C ALA A 22 -2.31 -9.16 -3.68
N PHE A 23 -3.34 -8.48 -4.20
CA PHE A 23 -3.19 -7.32 -5.07
C PHE A 23 -2.49 -6.15 -4.38
N TYR A 24 -2.93 -5.77 -3.18
CA TYR A 24 -2.27 -4.68 -2.47
C TYR A 24 -0.91 -5.09 -1.92
N GLY A 25 -0.71 -6.36 -1.56
CA GLY A 25 0.60 -6.88 -1.16
C GLY A 25 1.65 -6.71 -2.25
N SER A 26 1.33 -7.03 -3.51
CA SER A 26 2.25 -6.84 -4.63
C SER A 26 2.51 -5.35 -4.92
N GLN A 27 1.49 -4.50 -4.83
CA GLN A 27 1.66 -3.05 -5.00
C GLN A 27 2.54 -2.43 -3.90
N LEU A 28 2.36 -2.84 -2.64
CA LEU A 28 3.19 -2.36 -1.53
C LEU A 28 4.65 -2.77 -1.72
N ALA A 29 4.91 -4.02 -2.12
CA ALA A 29 6.26 -4.49 -2.42
C ALA A 29 6.90 -3.67 -3.54
N HIS A 30 6.18 -3.45 -4.64
CA HIS A 30 6.66 -2.67 -5.77
C HIS A 30 6.98 -1.22 -5.39
N GLN A 31 6.09 -0.53 -4.67
CA GLN A 31 6.35 0.86 -4.28
C GLN A 31 7.48 0.99 -3.25
N ARG A 32 7.68 0.00 -2.38
CA ARG A 32 8.83 -0.04 -1.47
C ARG A 32 10.16 -0.16 -2.20
N GLU A 33 10.23 -1.00 -3.23
CA GLU A 33 11.42 -1.13 -4.07
C GLU A 33 11.74 0.21 -4.76
N ARG A 34 10.72 0.85 -5.34
CA ARG A 34 10.85 2.18 -5.96
C ARG A 34 11.31 3.23 -4.96
N PHE A 35 10.74 3.23 -3.75
CA PHE A 35 11.13 4.13 -2.68
C PHE A 35 12.59 3.92 -2.28
N ALA A 36 13.02 2.68 -2.06
CA ALA A 36 14.40 2.37 -1.69
C ALA A 36 15.39 2.89 -2.75
N LYS A 37 15.08 2.66 -4.04
CA LYS A 37 15.88 3.18 -5.15
C LYS A 37 15.92 4.71 -5.16
N ALA A 38 14.77 5.38 -5.10
CA ALA A 38 14.70 6.84 -5.11
C ALA A 38 15.39 7.47 -3.88
N CYS A 39 15.24 6.87 -2.70
CA CYS A 39 15.86 7.33 -1.46
C CYS A 39 17.39 7.19 -1.50
N SER A 40 17.91 6.11 -2.07
CA SER A 40 19.37 5.94 -2.25
C SER A 40 19.98 6.90 -3.27
N ALA A 41 19.21 7.30 -4.29
CA ALA A 41 19.66 8.20 -5.35
C ALA A 41 19.52 9.70 -4.98
N SER A 42 18.70 10.02 -3.98
CA SER A 42 18.45 11.39 -3.56
C SER A 42 19.60 11.94 -2.70
N THR A 43 20.07 13.13 -3.04
CA THR A 43 21.08 13.90 -2.29
C THR A 43 20.47 14.99 -1.41
N ASP A 44 19.15 15.17 -1.45
CA ASP A 44 18.41 16.17 -0.68
C ASP A 44 17.93 15.56 0.64
N ASP A 45 18.64 15.85 1.73
CA ASP A 45 18.36 15.32 3.06
C ASP A 45 16.98 15.71 3.59
N GLY A 46 16.51 16.92 3.30
CA GLY A 46 15.20 17.40 3.73
C GLY A 46 14.08 16.61 3.06
N ARG A 47 14.19 16.37 1.75
CA ARG A 47 13.23 15.53 1.03
C ARG A 47 13.29 14.07 1.47
N ARG A 48 14.49 13.52 1.72
CA ARG A 48 14.65 12.16 2.26
C ARG A 48 13.97 12.02 3.61
N GLN A 49 14.15 12.98 4.51
CA GLN A 49 13.52 12.95 5.83
C GLN A 49 12.00 13.01 5.72
N ALA A 50 11.45 13.93 4.93
CA ALA A 50 10.00 14.06 4.73
C ALA A 50 9.40 12.79 4.10
N ALA A 51 10.06 12.23 3.08
CA ALA A 51 9.60 11.01 2.43
C ALA A 51 9.63 9.80 3.38
N ASN A 52 10.65 9.68 4.24
CA ASN A 52 10.70 8.65 5.28
C ASN A 52 9.55 8.78 6.29
N GLN A 53 9.18 10.00 6.71
CA GLN A 53 8.02 10.21 7.58
C GLN A 53 6.71 9.75 6.93
N ILE A 54 6.56 9.95 5.61
CA ILE A 54 5.40 9.45 4.85
C ILE A 54 5.40 7.91 4.82
N VAL A 55 6.56 7.28 4.67
CA VAL A 55 6.68 5.81 4.73
C VAL A 55 6.29 5.28 6.11
N GLU A 56 6.69 5.94 7.19
CA GLU A 56 6.26 5.56 8.54
C GLU A 56 4.74 5.71 8.72
N ALA A 57 4.14 6.78 8.20
CA ALA A 57 2.69 6.92 8.18
C ALA A 57 2.00 5.81 7.35
N ALA A 58 2.59 5.40 6.23
CA ALA A 58 2.07 4.30 5.40
C ALA A 58 2.05 2.97 6.16
N LYS A 59 3.08 2.68 6.99
CA LYS A 59 3.14 1.44 7.79
C LYS A 59 1.96 1.28 8.74
N VAL A 60 1.43 2.38 9.30
CA VAL A 60 0.22 2.33 10.15
C VAL A 60 -0.97 1.77 9.35
N PHE A 61 -1.16 2.25 8.12
CA PHE A 61 -2.22 1.77 7.25
C PHE A 61 -2.01 0.31 6.80
N GLU A 62 -0.76 -0.14 6.66
CA GLU A 62 -0.46 -1.55 6.37
C GLU A 62 -0.80 -2.47 7.53
N GLN A 63 -0.50 -2.05 8.76
CA GLN A 63 -0.88 -2.80 9.97
C GLN A 63 -2.41 -2.90 10.07
N ASP A 64 -3.11 -1.78 9.84
CA ASP A 64 -4.58 -1.74 9.83
C ASP A 64 -5.18 -2.61 8.71
N ALA A 65 -4.46 -2.82 7.62
CA ALA A 65 -4.93 -3.61 6.48
C ALA A 65 -5.20 -5.08 6.83
N GLN A 66 -4.55 -5.62 7.87
CA GLN A 66 -4.81 -6.97 8.37
C GLN A 66 -6.28 -7.14 8.79
N ARG A 67 -6.87 -6.07 9.35
CA ARG A 67 -8.26 -6.01 9.80
C ARG A 67 -9.18 -5.44 8.72
N MET A 68 -8.74 -4.40 8.03
CA MET A 68 -9.50 -3.65 7.03
C MET A 68 -8.74 -3.57 5.70
N PRO A 69 -8.95 -4.49 4.75
CA PRO A 69 -8.17 -4.56 3.50
C PRO A 69 -8.12 -3.26 2.69
N SER A 70 -9.17 -2.43 2.77
CA SER A 70 -9.23 -1.11 2.13
C SER A 70 -8.13 -0.14 2.59
N ARG A 71 -7.54 -0.35 3.78
CA ARG A 71 -6.44 0.48 4.30
C ARG A 71 -5.14 0.24 3.55
N ALA A 72 -4.94 -0.94 2.95
CA ALA A 72 -3.76 -1.21 2.12
C ALA A 72 -3.69 -0.28 0.91
N LYS A 73 -4.83 0.07 0.31
CA LYS A 73 -4.89 1.09 -0.75
C LYS A 73 -4.29 2.42 -0.29
N ARG A 74 -4.58 2.86 0.93
CA ARG A 74 -4.07 4.13 1.45
C ARG A 74 -2.56 4.09 1.69
N ALA A 75 -2.03 2.97 2.18
CA ALA A 75 -0.59 2.75 2.29
C ALA A 75 0.11 2.84 0.92
N VAL A 76 -0.45 2.21 -0.11
CA VAL A 76 0.08 2.29 -1.50
C VAL A 76 0.13 3.74 -1.98
N GLU A 77 -0.94 4.52 -1.79
CA GLU A 77 -0.97 5.92 -2.22
C GLU A 77 0.04 6.80 -1.47
N LEU A 78 0.25 6.58 -0.17
CA LEU A 78 1.29 7.29 0.58
C LEU A 78 2.69 6.95 0.07
N LEU A 79 2.96 5.68 -0.23
CA LEU A 79 4.23 5.27 -0.81
C LEU A 79 4.48 5.91 -2.18
N LYS A 80 3.45 6.02 -3.03
CA LYS A 80 3.56 6.76 -4.31
C LYS A 80 3.93 8.23 -4.10
N HIS A 81 3.32 8.90 -3.12
CA HIS A 81 3.68 10.28 -2.79
C HIS A 81 5.13 10.41 -2.29
N ALA A 82 5.58 9.48 -1.44
CA ALA A 82 6.96 9.45 -0.96
C ALA A 82 7.95 9.23 -2.12
N VAL A 83 7.63 8.33 -3.05
CA VAL A 83 8.43 8.10 -4.27
C VAL A 83 8.47 9.35 -5.13
N PHE A 84 7.32 9.96 -5.43
CA PHE A 84 7.23 11.16 -6.27
C PHE A 84 7.99 12.35 -5.67
N MET A 85 8.01 12.47 -4.34
CA MET A 85 8.78 13.52 -3.65
C MET A 85 10.29 13.41 -3.89
N LEU A 86 10.80 12.18 -4.00
CA LEU A 86 12.22 11.88 -4.19
C LEU A 86 12.62 11.80 -5.66
N ASP A 87 11.74 11.27 -6.51
CA ASP A 87 11.89 11.19 -7.95
C ASP A 87 10.62 11.70 -8.63
N PRO A 88 10.52 13.00 -8.94
CA PRO A 88 9.32 13.59 -9.55
C PRO A 88 9.10 13.13 -11.00
N ARG A 89 10.08 12.43 -11.62
CA ARG A 89 9.93 11.81 -12.94
C ARG A 89 9.39 10.39 -12.84
N ALA A 90 9.32 9.83 -11.64
CA ALA A 90 8.75 8.52 -11.38
C ALA A 90 7.23 8.58 -11.65
N PRO A 91 6.68 7.72 -12.54
CA PRO A 91 5.24 7.68 -12.77
C PRO A 91 4.49 7.27 -11.50
N ALA A 92 3.41 7.98 -11.17
CA ALA A 92 2.59 7.73 -9.97
C ALA A 92 1.72 6.46 -10.09
#